data_AF-A0A542XFI9-F1
#
_entry.id   AF-A0A542XFI9-F1
#
_cell.length_a   1.000
_cell.length_b   1.000
_cell.length_c   1.000
_cell.angle_alpha   90.00
_cell.angle_beta   90.00
_cell.angle_gamma   90.00
#
_symmetry.space_group_name_H-M   'P 1'
#
loop_
_entity.id
_entity.type
_entity.pdbx_description
1 polymer ?
#
loop_
_entity_poly.entity_id
_entity_poly.type
_entity_poly.pdbx_seq_one_letter_code
_entity_poly.pdbx_strand_id
1 'polypeptide(L)'
;MLMGSIAAAGLAGCTTESGSNGASTSRGSGAPSASSSTATPKPRPTLPTGGRTIFPAHRLFGYCGSPASPALGRLGVGNDLNARVDEMLRQSTDFAAGRKILPVVELIATLVHPKPGADGMYRSRVERSVVDTYLAAARRAKGILLLNIQPGRAEFIDEVRYWESYLTQPDVGVALDPEWSVKEGQVPGRVFGSTTGAALDEVARYLSGLVTKHDLPEKVMLYHQLHLSIVSQETDLKQHPGIALVKSIDGIGSPADKKKAYDMIVAQTPSYVRKGFKLFFEEDARSGPLMTAEQVLALSPQPEYVLYE
;
A
#
# COMPACT_ATOMS: atom_id res chain seq x y z
N MET A 1 -22.34 64.76 -14.45
CA MET A 1 -22.70 63.99 -15.65
C MET A 1 -23.67 62.89 -15.26
N LEU A 2 -24.95 63.10 -15.62
CA LEU A 2 -25.98 62.14 -16.05
C LEU A 2 -26.21 60.88 -15.17
N MET A 3 -27.28 60.75 -14.38
CA MET A 3 -28.75 60.75 -14.61
C MET A 3 -29.32 59.58 -15.45
N GLY A 4 -30.42 59.01 -14.93
CA GLY A 4 -31.45 58.18 -15.59
C GLY A 4 -31.75 56.89 -14.80
N SER A 5 -32.71 56.76 -13.88
CA SER A 5 -34.17 57.09 -13.86
C SER A 5 -34.95 56.26 -14.89
N ILE A 6 -35.90 55.38 -14.56
CA ILE A 6 -37.35 55.55 -14.24
C ILE A 6 -37.93 54.10 -14.19
N ALA A 7 -38.72 53.60 -13.23
CA ALA A 7 -39.96 54.02 -12.55
C ALA A 7 -41.29 53.54 -13.21
N ALA A 8 -42.30 53.37 -12.34
CA ALA A 8 -43.76 53.17 -12.51
C ALA A 8 -44.28 51.74 -12.20
N ALA A 9 -45.11 51.43 -11.18
CA ALA A 9 -46.19 52.08 -10.40
C ALA A 9 -47.63 51.74 -10.85
N GLY A 10 -48.51 51.49 -9.85
CA GLY A 10 -49.98 51.40 -9.93
C GLY A 10 -50.54 50.25 -9.07
N LEU A 11 -51.03 50.42 -7.82
CA LEU A 11 -52.31 51.01 -7.33
C LEU A 11 -53.55 50.40 -8.02
N ALA A 12 -54.72 50.11 -7.42
CA ALA A 12 -55.28 50.05 -6.06
C ALA A 12 -56.77 49.62 -6.19
N GLY A 13 -57.44 49.24 -5.09
CA GLY A 13 -58.91 49.25 -4.92
C GLY A 13 -59.59 47.86 -4.95
N CYS A 14 -60.01 47.29 -3.82
CA CYS A 14 -61.22 47.54 -2.99
C CYS A 14 -62.54 47.07 -3.60
N THR A 15 -63.11 45.97 -3.06
CA THR A 15 -64.55 45.83 -2.76
C THR A 15 -64.77 44.75 -1.71
N THR A 16 -65.55 45.09 -0.69
CA THR A 16 -66.16 44.20 0.32
C THR A 16 -67.56 43.79 -0.13
N GLU A 17 -67.93 42.53 0.04
CA GLU A 17 -69.34 42.11 0.07
C GLU A 17 -69.53 40.96 1.09
N SER A 18 -70.52 41.13 1.95
CA SER A 18 -70.99 40.17 2.96
C SER A 18 -72.07 39.25 2.38
N GLY A 19 -72.08 37.97 2.77
CA GLY A 19 -73.19 37.06 2.44
C GLY A 19 -73.08 35.64 2.99
N SER A 20 -73.62 35.42 4.20
CA SER A 20 -74.52 34.32 4.61
C SER A 20 -74.23 32.84 4.21
N ASN A 21 -74.03 32.02 5.26
CA ASN A 21 -74.52 30.65 5.52
C ASN A 21 -74.58 29.58 4.40
N GLY A 22 -73.86 28.48 4.63
CA GLY A 22 -74.11 27.18 4.00
C GLY A 22 -73.29 26.07 4.66
N ALA A 23 -73.97 25.13 5.29
CA ALA A 23 -73.38 24.00 6.00
C ALA A 23 -72.80 22.92 5.06
N SER A 24 -71.91 22.11 5.64
CA SER A 24 -71.72 20.66 5.41
C SER A 24 -70.50 20.17 4.61
N THR A 25 -69.93 19.10 5.18
CA THR A 25 -69.12 18.01 4.60
C THR A 25 -67.60 18.18 4.40
N SER A 26 -66.89 17.54 5.34
CA SER A 26 -65.68 16.74 5.21
C SER A 26 -64.88 16.76 3.89
N ARG A 27 -63.59 17.10 4.02
CA ARG A 27 -62.48 16.35 3.42
C ARG A 27 -61.17 16.71 4.12
N GLY A 28 -60.64 15.76 4.88
CA GLY A 28 -59.27 15.84 5.38
C GLY A 28 -58.31 15.86 4.19
N SER A 29 -57.55 16.94 4.06
CA SER A 29 -56.41 17.01 3.16
C SER A 29 -55.16 16.81 4.01
N GLY A 30 -54.74 15.55 4.11
CA GLY A 30 -53.44 15.20 4.67
C GLY A 30 -52.36 15.77 3.75
N ALA A 31 -51.53 16.66 4.29
CA ALA A 31 -50.30 17.08 3.63
C ALA A 31 -49.47 15.82 3.30
N PRO A 32 -48.93 15.68 2.08
CA PRO A 32 -47.99 14.60 1.81
C PRO A 32 -46.73 14.90 2.63
N SER A 33 -46.54 14.11 3.68
CA SER A 33 -45.29 14.06 4.42
C SER A 33 -44.21 13.68 3.42
N ALA A 34 -43.32 14.62 3.10
CA ALA A 34 -42.15 14.37 2.28
C ALA A 34 -41.28 13.38 3.04
N SER A 35 -41.43 12.10 2.71
CA SER A 35 -40.54 11.04 3.16
C SER A 35 -39.15 11.35 2.63
N SER A 36 -38.34 12.02 3.44
CA SER A 36 -36.92 12.18 3.20
C SER A 36 -36.31 10.78 3.20
N SER A 37 -36.09 10.22 2.01
CA SER A 37 -35.32 9.01 1.84
C SER A 37 -33.88 9.33 2.28
N THR A 38 -33.57 9.08 3.55
CA THR A 38 -32.19 9.06 4.02
C THR A 38 -31.48 7.94 3.28
N ALA A 39 -30.72 8.29 2.24
CA ALA A 39 -29.87 7.36 1.53
C ALA A 39 -28.91 6.73 2.54
N THR A 40 -28.96 5.41 2.68
CA THR A 40 -28.05 4.65 3.54
C THR A 40 -26.61 4.91 3.07
N PRO A 41 -25.69 5.37 3.93
CA PRO A 41 -24.31 5.62 3.54
C PRO A 41 -23.68 4.35 2.95
N LYS A 42 -22.98 4.49 1.82
CA LYS A 42 -22.26 3.37 1.21
C LYS A 42 -21.25 2.81 2.22
N PRO A 43 -21.15 1.48 2.39
CA PRO A 43 -20.17 0.87 3.30
C PRO A 43 -18.75 1.31 2.93
N ARG A 44 -17.97 1.70 3.94
CA ARG A 44 -16.58 2.12 3.75
C ARG A 44 -15.72 0.91 3.35
N PRO A 45 -14.72 1.07 2.46
CA PRO A 45 -13.80 0.00 2.10
C PRO A 45 -13.07 -0.59 3.32
N THR A 46 -12.75 -1.88 3.29
CA THR A 46 -12.03 -2.59 4.37
C THR A 46 -10.87 -3.40 3.82
N LEU A 47 -9.95 -3.80 4.69
CA LEU A 47 -8.96 -4.82 4.36
C LEU A 47 -9.65 -6.16 4.00
N PRO A 48 -8.98 -7.06 3.26
CA PRO A 48 -9.51 -8.37 2.90
C PRO A 48 -9.89 -9.27 4.10
N THR A 49 -9.25 -9.04 5.25
CA THR A 49 -9.55 -9.71 6.54
C THR A 49 -10.67 -9.04 7.33
N GLY A 50 -11.24 -7.95 6.80
CA GLY A 50 -12.13 -7.05 7.52
C GLY A 50 -11.37 -5.98 8.32
N GLY A 51 -12.09 -4.95 8.77
CA GLY A 51 -11.50 -3.83 9.49
C GLY A 51 -10.69 -2.89 8.59
N ARG A 52 -9.96 -1.96 9.22
CA ARG A 52 -9.28 -0.85 8.50
C ARG A 52 -7.85 -0.59 8.94
N THR A 53 -7.35 -1.34 9.92
CA THR A 53 -6.00 -1.20 10.48
C THR A 53 -5.27 -2.53 10.42
N ILE A 54 -3.96 -2.48 10.17
CA ILE A 54 -3.13 -3.67 9.99
C ILE A 54 -2.61 -4.15 11.34
N PHE A 55 -1.80 -3.32 12.00
CA PHE A 55 -1.18 -3.64 13.29
C PHE A 55 -2.00 -3.08 14.46
N PRO A 56 -1.97 -3.70 15.65
CA PRO A 56 -1.21 -4.91 16.03
C PRO A 56 -1.94 -6.22 15.74
N ALA A 57 -3.16 -6.18 15.18
CA ALA A 57 -4.01 -7.35 15.01
C ALA A 57 -3.41 -8.40 14.06
N HIS A 58 -2.69 -7.95 13.03
CA HIS A 58 -2.11 -8.80 12.02
C HIS A 58 -0.58 -8.93 12.13
N ARG A 59 -0.07 -10.11 11.75
CA ARG A 59 1.30 -10.28 11.27
C ARG A 59 1.25 -10.40 9.76
N LEU A 60 2.12 -9.67 9.07
CA LEU A 60 2.28 -9.85 7.65
C LEU A 60 3.14 -11.10 7.39
N PHE A 61 2.79 -11.90 6.41
CA PHE A 61 3.62 -12.99 5.89
C PHE A 61 3.48 -13.04 4.38
N GLY A 62 4.58 -13.10 3.64
CA GLY A 62 4.51 -12.97 2.20
C GLY A 62 5.63 -13.63 1.44
N TYR A 63 5.39 -13.85 0.15
CA TYR A 63 6.39 -14.20 -0.85
C TYR A 63 6.56 -13.04 -1.83
N CYS A 64 7.79 -12.86 -2.33
CA CYS A 64 8.15 -11.94 -3.40
C CYS A 64 8.27 -12.67 -4.74
N GLY A 65 8.07 -11.97 -5.86
CA GLY A 65 8.47 -12.47 -7.17
C GLY A 65 7.93 -11.68 -8.35
N SER A 66 8.30 -12.13 -9.54
CA SER A 66 7.78 -11.60 -10.81
C SER A 66 7.78 -12.69 -11.87
N PRO A 67 6.78 -12.72 -12.78
CA PRO A 67 6.77 -13.71 -13.87
C PRO A 67 7.89 -13.48 -14.89
N ALA A 68 8.62 -12.37 -14.81
CA ALA A 68 9.72 -12.06 -15.72
C ALA A 68 10.89 -13.04 -15.58
N SER A 69 11.14 -13.60 -14.39
CA SER A 69 12.17 -14.61 -14.17
C SER A 69 11.99 -15.32 -12.83
N PRO A 70 12.21 -16.65 -12.74
CA PRO A 70 12.25 -17.38 -11.47
C PRO A 70 13.29 -16.84 -10.49
N ALA A 71 14.36 -16.22 -10.98
CA ALA A 71 15.42 -15.63 -10.15
C ALA A 71 14.99 -14.34 -9.43
N LEU A 72 13.79 -13.83 -9.71
CA LEU A 72 13.24 -12.63 -9.07
C LEU A 72 12.38 -12.95 -7.84
N GLY A 73 12.27 -14.21 -7.44
CA GLY A 73 11.61 -14.62 -6.21
C GLY A 73 10.56 -15.70 -6.39
N ARG A 74 10.21 -16.34 -5.27
CA ARG A 74 9.35 -17.53 -5.20
C ARG A 74 8.02 -17.44 -5.96
N LEU A 75 7.38 -16.27 -6.04
CA LEU A 75 6.12 -16.11 -6.78
C LEU A 75 6.29 -16.26 -8.31
N GLY A 76 7.49 -16.02 -8.83
CA GLY A 76 7.83 -16.18 -10.25
C GLY A 76 8.31 -17.60 -10.62
N VAL A 77 8.46 -18.50 -9.64
CA VAL A 77 9.00 -19.84 -9.87
C VAL A 77 7.91 -20.80 -10.34
N GLY A 78 8.02 -21.26 -11.58
CA GLY A 78 7.03 -22.15 -12.21
C GLY A 78 5.85 -21.37 -12.81
N ASN A 79 4.87 -22.09 -13.36
CA ASN A 79 3.78 -21.50 -14.15
C ASN A 79 2.44 -21.44 -13.40
N ASP A 80 2.44 -21.66 -12.09
CA ASP A 80 1.24 -21.65 -11.25
C ASP A 80 1.41 -20.73 -10.03
N LEU A 81 1.01 -19.47 -10.19
CA LEU A 81 1.00 -18.48 -9.12
C LEU A 81 0.12 -18.92 -7.94
N ASN A 82 -0.98 -19.62 -8.21
CA ASN A 82 -1.91 -20.00 -7.16
C ASN A 82 -1.30 -21.08 -6.26
N ALA A 83 -0.60 -22.05 -6.84
CA ALA A 83 0.17 -23.03 -6.09
C ALA A 83 1.23 -22.36 -5.18
N ARG A 84 1.88 -21.29 -5.64
CA ARG A 84 2.83 -20.51 -4.82
C ARG A 84 2.19 -19.75 -3.69
N VAL A 85 1.03 -19.16 -3.93
CA VAL A 85 0.25 -18.49 -2.87
C VAL A 85 -0.24 -19.53 -1.84
N ASP A 86 -0.66 -20.72 -2.27
CA ASP A 86 -1.09 -21.77 -1.35
C ASP A 86 0.09 -22.35 -0.54
N GLU A 87 1.28 -22.44 -1.15
CA GLU A 87 2.54 -22.75 -0.46
C GLU A 87 2.87 -21.72 0.63
N MET A 88 2.82 -20.43 0.27
CA MET A 88 3.02 -19.32 1.21
C MET A 88 2.03 -19.40 2.39
N LEU A 89 0.75 -19.70 2.14
CA LEU A 89 -0.25 -19.84 3.20
C LEU A 89 0.05 -20.99 4.16
N ARG A 90 0.47 -22.15 3.64
CA ARG A 90 0.88 -23.29 4.47
C ARG A 90 2.09 -22.93 5.35
N GLN A 91 3.08 -22.24 4.79
CA GLN A 91 4.26 -21.86 5.55
C GLN A 91 3.96 -20.78 6.61
N SER A 92 3.00 -19.90 6.35
CA SER A 92 2.66 -18.80 7.25
C SER A 92 2.10 -19.24 8.62
N THR A 93 1.62 -20.48 8.75
CA THR A 93 1.02 -20.99 9.99
C THR A 93 1.98 -20.93 11.17
N ASP A 94 3.24 -21.25 10.92
CA ASP A 94 4.30 -21.32 11.94
C ASP A 94 4.69 -19.93 12.44
N PHE A 95 4.35 -18.90 11.67
CA PHE A 95 4.67 -17.52 11.98
C PHE A 95 3.54 -16.78 12.69
N ALA A 96 2.34 -17.35 12.84
CA ALA A 96 1.18 -16.64 13.42
C ALA A 96 1.46 -16.09 14.83
N ALA A 97 2.07 -16.90 15.70
CA ALA A 97 2.42 -16.58 17.09
C ALA A 97 1.33 -15.77 17.84
N GLY A 98 0.09 -16.27 17.80
CA GLY A 98 -1.06 -15.65 18.47
C GLY A 98 -1.71 -14.46 17.73
N ARG A 99 -1.23 -14.13 16.53
CA ARG A 99 -1.79 -13.05 15.68
C ARG A 99 -2.43 -13.61 14.42
N LYS A 100 -3.28 -12.81 13.79
CA LYS A 100 -3.87 -13.17 12.50
C LYS A 100 -2.83 -12.96 11.40
N ILE A 101 -2.58 -13.96 10.56
CA ILE A 101 -1.78 -13.74 9.36
C ILE A 101 -2.60 -12.89 8.37
N LEU A 102 -1.99 -11.81 7.87
CA LEU A 102 -2.43 -11.12 6.67
C LEU A 102 -1.44 -11.48 5.54
N PRO A 103 -1.85 -12.33 4.59
CA PRO A 103 -0.97 -12.75 3.50
C PRO A 103 -0.56 -11.56 2.63
N VAL A 104 0.68 -11.57 2.16
CA VAL A 104 1.23 -10.54 1.28
C VAL A 104 1.77 -11.17 0.02
N VAL A 105 1.17 -10.83 -1.12
CA VAL A 105 1.72 -11.12 -2.44
C VAL A 105 2.54 -9.90 -2.83
N GLU A 106 3.87 -10.01 -2.88
CA GLU A 106 4.74 -8.91 -3.27
C GLU A 106 5.22 -9.11 -4.71
N LEU A 107 4.65 -8.33 -5.64
CA LEU A 107 4.97 -8.40 -7.06
C LEU A 107 6.03 -7.36 -7.40
N ILE A 108 7.18 -7.75 -7.93
CA ILE A 108 8.13 -6.82 -8.58
C ILE A 108 7.48 -6.30 -9.86
N ALA A 109 6.74 -5.20 -9.70
CA ALA A 109 5.93 -4.57 -10.73
C ALA A 109 6.75 -3.59 -11.56
N THR A 110 7.81 -3.02 -10.95
CA THR A 110 8.81 -2.21 -11.62
C THR A 110 10.16 -2.88 -11.45
N LEU A 111 10.77 -3.30 -12.55
CA LEU A 111 11.97 -4.15 -12.58
C LEU A 111 13.14 -3.39 -13.20
N VAL A 112 14.30 -3.42 -12.55
CA VAL A 112 15.52 -2.82 -13.13
C VAL A 112 16.18 -3.70 -14.19
N HIS A 113 16.91 -3.03 -15.08
CA HIS A 113 17.69 -3.66 -16.15
C HIS A 113 19.14 -3.15 -16.14
N PRO A 114 20.11 -3.96 -16.61
CA PRO A 114 21.49 -3.51 -16.77
C PRO A 114 21.68 -2.56 -17.97
N LYS A 115 20.65 -2.38 -18.80
CA LYS A 115 20.65 -1.48 -19.98
C LYS A 115 19.52 -0.44 -19.84
N PRO A 116 19.73 0.79 -20.30
CA PRO A 116 18.68 1.81 -20.27
C PRO A 116 17.53 1.42 -21.21
N GLY A 117 16.30 1.71 -20.77
CA GLY A 117 15.15 1.79 -21.66
C GLY A 117 15.18 3.06 -22.52
N ALA A 118 14.14 3.27 -23.32
CA ALA A 118 14.04 4.45 -24.20
C ALA A 118 14.04 5.79 -23.43
N ASP A 119 13.58 5.79 -22.18
CA ASP A 119 13.57 6.94 -21.27
C ASP A 119 14.86 7.07 -20.45
N GLY A 120 15.83 6.18 -20.63
CA GLY A 120 17.10 6.21 -19.89
C GLY A 120 17.00 5.76 -18.43
N MET A 121 15.85 5.24 -17.98
CA MET A 121 15.58 4.99 -16.55
C MET A 121 16.05 3.63 -16.02
N TYR A 122 16.60 2.76 -16.88
CA TYR A 122 17.07 1.41 -16.49
C TYR A 122 16.01 0.55 -15.81
N ARG A 123 14.73 0.74 -16.15
CA ARG A 123 13.63 -0.05 -15.60
C ARG A 123 12.55 -0.31 -16.64
N SER A 124 11.81 -1.40 -16.46
CA SER A 124 10.53 -1.64 -17.13
C SER A 124 9.43 -1.82 -16.10
N ARG A 125 8.19 -1.75 -16.57
CA ARG A 125 6.99 -2.04 -15.78
C ARG A 125 6.36 -3.30 -16.34
N VAL A 126 5.81 -4.13 -15.46
CA VAL A 126 5.00 -5.27 -15.91
C VAL A 126 3.72 -4.76 -16.59
N GLU A 127 3.11 -5.59 -17.42
CA GLU A 127 1.79 -5.28 -17.98
C GLU A 127 0.74 -5.18 -16.87
N ARG A 128 -0.26 -4.31 -17.06
CA ARG A 128 -1.37 -4.15 -16.09
C ARG A 128 -2.11 -5.47 -15.82
N SER A 129 -2.25 -6.32 -16.84
CA SER A 129 -2.85 -7.65 -16.72
C SER A 129 -2.08 -8.59 -15.77
N VAL A 130 -0.76 -8.42 -15.64
CA VAL A 130 0.05 -9.14 -14.65
C VAL A 130 -0.33 -8.68 -13.24
N VAL A 131 -0.44 -7.36 -13.03
CA VAL A 131 -0.88 -6.79 -11.76
C VAL A 131 -2.28 -7.29 -11.39
N ASP A 132 -3.21 -7.30 -12.35
CA ASP A 132 -4.57 -7.82 -12.16
C ASP A 132 -4.57 -9.29 -11.72
N THR A 133 -3.71 -10.11 -12.33
CA THR A 133 -3.54 -11.53 -11.99
C THR A 133 -3.03 -11.73 -10.57
N TYR A 134 -2.01 -10.95 -10.17
CA TYR A 134 -1.44 -11.03 -8.82
C TYR A 134 -2.37 -10.47 -7.76
N LEU A 135 -3.12 -9.40 -8.07
CA LEU A 135 -4.15 -8.86 -7.18
C LEU A 135 -5.28 -9.87 -6.96
N ALA A 136 -5.72 -10.57 -8.01
CA ALA A 136 -6.71 -11.63 -7.89
C ALA A 136 -6.19 -12.79 -7.00
N ALA A 137 -4.91 -13.14 -7.13
CA ALA A 137 -4.29 -14.16 -6.29
C ALA A 137 -4.22 -13.74 -4.81
N ALA A 138 -3.83 -12.48 -4.53
CA ALA A 138 -3.86 -11.92 -3.19
C ALA A 138 -5.26 -11.94 -2.58
N ARG A 139 -6.27 -11.52 -3.33
CA ARG A 139 -7.68 -11.51 -2.91
C ARG A 139 -8.21 -12.91 -2.62
N ARG A 140 -7.86 -13.91 -3.42
CA ARG A 140 -8.22 -15.32 -3.15
C ARG A 140 -7.69 -15.77 -1.79
N ALA A 141 -6.47 -15.37 -1.45
CA ALA A 141 -5.84 -15.66 -0.17
C ALA A 141 -6.34 -14.77 1.00
N LYS A 142 -7.28 -13.85 0.75
CA LYS A 142 -7.68 -12.79 1.71
C LYS A 142 -6.47 -11.98 2.19
N GLY A 143 -5.52 -11.74 1.29
CA GLY A 143 -4.29 -10.99 1.52
C GLY A 143 -4.25 -9.69 0.72
N ILE A 144 -3.15 -8.96 0.88
CA ILE A 144 -2.87 -7.70 0.17
C ILE A 144 -1.80 -7.92 -0.92
N LEU A 145 -1.82 -7.04 -1.91
CA LEU A 145 -0.76 -6.93 -2.93
C LEU A 145 0.17 -5.77 -2.57
N LEU A 146 1.48 -6.02 -2.56
CA LEU A 146 2.48 -4.95 -2.60
C LEU A 146 3.05 -4.85 -4.01
N LEU A 147 3.01 -3.65 -4.57
CA LEU A 147 3.72 -3.33 -5.80
C LEU A 147 5.17 -3.01 -5.41
N ASN A 148 6.06 -3.97 -5.63
CA ASN A 148 7.49 -3.80 -5.45
C ASN A 148 8.07 -2.96 -6.61
N ILE A 149 8.84 -1.94 -6.24
CA ILE A 149 9.39 -0.93 -7.15
C ILE A 149 10.92 -0.92 -7.05
N GLN A 150 11.55 -1.35 -8.13
CA GLN A 150 12.98 -1.17 -8.40
C GLN A 150 13.13 -0.01 -9.38
N PRO A 151 13.48 1.21 -8.91
CA PRO A 151 13.26 2.41 -9.70
C PRO A 151 14.32 2.66 -10.78
N GLY A 152 15.48 1.99 -10.70
CA GLY A 152 16.60 2.25 -11.58
C GLY A 152 17.11 3.67 -11.36
N ARG A 153 16.97 4.53 -12.37
CA ARG A 153 17.28 5.97 -12.27
C ARG A 153 16.04 6.86 -12.09
N ALA A 154 14.84 6.29 -12.06
CA ALA A 154 13.64 7.06 -11.78
C ALA A 154 13.59 7.45 -10.30
N GLU A 155 12.86 8.51 -9.98
CA GLU A 155 12.46 8.79 -8.60
C GLU A 155 11.34 7.83 -8.19
N PHE A 156 11.35 7.35 -6.94
CA PHE A 156 10.32 6.44 -6.44
C PHE A 156 8.91 6.98 -6.64
N ILE A 157 8.72 8.28 -6.40
CA ILE A 157 7.40 8.91 -6.47
C ILE A 157 6.81 8.84 -7.89
N ASP A 158 7.62 8.87 -8.94
CA ASP A 158 7.14 8.80 -10.32
C ASP A 158 6.62 7.41 -10.66
N GLU A 159 7.29 6.37 -10.19
CA GLU A 159 6.85 4.98 -10.33
C GLU A 159 5.60 4.71 -9.47
N VAL A 160 5.54 5.25 -8.26
CA VAL A 160 4.34 5.15 -7.40
C VAL A 160 3.14 5.83 -8.06
N ARG A 161 3.31 7.03 -8.64
CA ARG A 161 2.26 7.75 -9.37
C ARG A 161 1.77 6.97 -10.59
N TYR A 162 2.66 6.32 -11.32
CA TYR A 162 2.27 5.46 -12.45
C TYR A 162 1.28 4.37 -12.03
N TRP A 163 1.46 3.81 -10.83
CA TRP A 163 0.61 2.76 -10.29
C TRP A 163 -0.61 3.24 -9.48
N GLU A 164 -0.93 4.54 -9.47
CA GLU A 164 -2.02 5.10 -8.65
C GLU A 164 -3.35 4.36 -8.83
N SER A 165 -3.71 3.97 -10.05
CA SER A 165 -4.98 3.29 -10.31
C SER A 165 -5.15 2.00 -9.48
N TYR A 166 -4.06 1.31 -9.18
CA TYR A 166 -4.06 0.17 -8.26
C TYR A 166 -3.99 0.60 -6.80
N LEU A 167 -3.22 1.65 -6.50
CA LEU A 167 -3.10 2.16 -5.14
C LEU A 167 -4.39 2.77 -4.59
N THR A 168 -5.37 3.11 -5.43
CA THR A 168 -6.72 3.46 -4.98
C THR A 168 -7.57 2.26 -4.52
N GLN A 169 -7.11 1.02 -4.72
CA GLN A 169 -7.75 -0.19 -4.20
C GLN A 169 -7.46 -0.34 -2.69
N PRO A 170 -8.39 -0.90 -1.89
CA PRO A 170 -8.21 -1.00 -0.44
C PRO A 170 -7.09 -1.97 0.00
N ASP A 171 -6.73 -2.91 -0.86
CA ASP A 171 -5.85 -4.05 -0.59
C ASP A 171 -4.52 -4.01 -1.36
N VAL A 172 -4.11 -2.81 -1.81
CA VAL A 172 -2.85 -2.59 -2.53
C VAL A 172 -1.98 -1.55 -1.80
N GLY A 173 -0.73 -1.93 -1.51
CA GLY A 173 0.33 -1.08 -0.99
C GLY A 173 1.56 -1.08 -1.90
N VAL A 174 2.69 -0.58 -1.39
CA VAL A 174 3.98 -0.56 -2.11
C VAL A 174 5.08 -1.22 -1.30
N ALA A 175 6.03 -1.81 -2.00
CA ALA A 175 7.36 -2.14 -1.49
C ALA A 175 8.38 -1.37 -2.34
N LEU A 176 9.33 -0.70 -1.70
CA LEU A 176 10.35 0.09 -2.36
C LEU A 176 11.69 -0.63 -2.18
N ASP A 177 12.48 -0.71 -3.26
CA ASP A 177 13.81 -1.31 -3.22
C ASP A 177 14.92 -0.24 -3.42
N PRO A 178 15.31 0.50 -2.37
CA PRO A 178 16.33 1.54 -2.43
C PRO A 178 17.69 1.11 -2.99
N GLU A 179 18.07 -0.15 -2.83
CA GLU A 179 19.30 -0.72 -3.38
C GLU A 179 19.35 -0.73 -4.91
N TRP A 180 18.20 -0.59 -5.57
CA TRP A 180 18.10 -0.44 -7.02
C TRP A 180 17.91 1.01 -7.48
N SER A 181 17.93 1.98 -6.56
CA SER A 181 17.87 3.42 -6.82
C SER A 181 19.26 3.98 -7.09
N VAL A 182 19.67 4.02 -8.35
CA VAL A 182 20.98 4.49 -8.80
C VAL A 182 20.91 5.88 -9.40
N LYS A 183 22.01 6.63 -9.30
CA LYS A 183 22.11 8.00 -9.79
C LYS A 183 22.48 8.07 -11.27
N GLU A 184 22.49 9.29 -11.81
CA GLU A 184 23.06 9.57 -13.13
C GLU A 184 24.49 9.04 -13.23
N GLY A 185 24.84 8.45 -14.38
CA GLY A 185 26.13 7.78 -14.62
C GLY A 185 26.27 6.39 -14.00
N GLN A 186 25.39 5.97 -13.09
CA GLN A 186 25.43 4.65 -12.47
C GLN A 186 24.53 3.63 -13.18
N VAL A 187 24.85 2.34 -13.07
CA VAL A 187 24.09 1.24 -13.70
C VAL A 187 23.62 0.29 -12.60
N PRO A 188 22.32 -0.06 -12.53
CA PRO A 188 21.81 -1.03 -11.55
C PRO A 188 22.57 -2.36 -11.64
N GLY A 189 22.84 -2.97 -10.49
CA GLY A 189 23.56 -4.25 -10.39
C GLY A 189 25.08 -4.15 -10.56
N ARG A 190 25.63 -2.99 -10.94
CA ARG A 190 27.09 -2.72 -10.86
C ARG A 190 27.48 -2.00 -9.58
N VAL A 191 26.55 -1.24 -9.01
CA VAL A 191 26.68 -0.53 -7.75
C VAL A 191 25.40 -0.73 -6.95
N PHE A 192 25.51 -0.66 -5.63
CA PHE A 192 24.34 -0.51 -4.79
C PHE A 192 23.81 0.90 -4.89
N GLY A 193 22.51 1.01 -5.16
CA GLY A 193 21.73 2.22 -5.05
C GLY A 193 21.54 2.65 -3.60
N SER A 194 20.91 3.82 -3.46
CA SER A 194 20.52 4.36 -2.17
C SER A 194 19.39 5.37 -2.32
N THR A 195 18.72 5.65 -1.21
CA THR A 195 17.72 6.72 -1.12
C THR A 195 17.87 7.51 0.19
N THR A 196 16.95 8.45 0.41
CA THR A 196 16.88 9.29 1.60
C THR A 196 15.56 9.09 2.34
N GLY A 197 15.54 9.38 3.64
CA GLY A 197 14.29 9.44 4.41
C GLY A 197 13.28 10.42 3.80
N ALA A 198 13.74 11.54 3.22
CA ALA A 198 12.87 12.51 2.54
C ALA A 198 12.18 11.95 1.29
N ALA A 199 12.88 11.17 0.47
CA ALA A 199 12.29 10.50 -0.69
C ALA A 199 11.25 9.43 -0.27
N LEU A 200 11.54 8.68 0.80
CA LEU A 200 10.58 7.76 1.40
C LEU A 200 9.36 8.51 1.97
N ASP A 201 9.58 9.64 2.65
CA ASP A 201 8.51 10.49 3.18
C ASP A 201 7.59 11.01 2.08
N GLU A 202 8.13 11.33 0.91
CA GLU A 202 7.34 11.76 -0.23
C GLU A 202 6.33 10.71 -0.68
N VAL A 203 6.78 9.46 -0.79
CA VAL A 203 5.89 8.34 -1.10
C VAL A 203 4.87 8.12 0.01
N ALA A 204 5.29 8.14 1.28
CA ALA A 204 4.40 7.96 2.42
C ALA A 204 3.27 9.00 2.45
N ARG A 205 3.63 10.27 2.26
CA ARG A 205 2.70 11.40 2.20
C ARG A 205 1.73 11.28 1.03
N TYR A 206 2.23 10.86 -0.13
CA TYR A 206 1.41 10.65 -1.32
C TYR A 206 0.34 9.57 -1.08
N LEU A 207 0.76 8.42 -0.57
CA LEU A 207 -0.15 7.31 -0.25
C LEU A 207 -1.17 7.73 0.82
N SER A 208 -0.76 8.52 1.83
CA SER A 208 -1.67 9.04 2.86
C SER A 208 -2.75 9.96 2.26
N GLY A 209 -2.37 10.77 1.27
CA GLY A 209 -3.30 11.56 0.46
C GLY A 209 -4.32 10.69 -0.25
N LEU A 210 -3.90 9.57 -0.86
CA LEU A 210 -4.82 8.61 -1.49
C LEU A 210 -5.75 7.97 -0.46
N VAL A 211 -5.24 7.57 0.70
CA VAL A 211 -6.05 6.99 1.78
C VAL A 211 -7.15 7.96 2.22
N THR A 212 -6.81 9.22 2.43
CA THR A 212 -7.75 10.26 2.82
C THR A 212 -8.78 10.54 1.72
N LYS A 213 -8.31 10.73 0.48
CA LYS A 213 -9.15 11.07 -0.67
C LYS A 213 -10.17 9.99 -1.03
N HIS A 214 -9.80 8.72 -0.87
CA HIS A 214 -10.62 7.57 -1.28
C HIS A 214 -11.23 6.80 -0.11
N ASP A 215 -11.13 7.33 1.12
CA ASP A 215 -11.61 6.70 2.36
C ASP A 215 -11.14 5.24 2.52
N LEU A 216 -9.86 4.99 2.24
CA LEU A 216 -9.29 3.64 2.23
C LEU A 216 -8.92 3.16 3.65
N PRO A 217 -8.84 1.84 3.87
CA PRO A 217 -8.13 1.32 5.04
C PRO A 217 -6.64 1.70 5.00
N GLU A 218 -5.93 1.40 6.09
CA GLU A 218 -4.47 1.55 6.13
C GLU A 218 -3.79 0.84 4.96
N LYS A 219 -2.74 1.47 4.43
CA LYS A 219 -1.86 0.89 3.41
C LYS A 219 -0.51 0.58 3.98
N VAL A 220 0.04 -0.55 3.57
CA VAL A 220 1.46 -0.83 3.79
C VAL A 220 2.28 0.01 2.82
N MET A 221 3.26 0.72 3.37
CA MET A 221 4.41 1.17 2.61
C MET A 221 5.63 0.49 3.21
N LEU A 222 6.22 -0.39 2.42
CA LEU A 222 7.42 -1.13 2.78
C LEU A 222 8.62 -0.54 2.06
N TYR A 223 9.79 -0.61 2.69
CA TYR A 223 11.06 -0.39 2.02
C TYR A 223 12.12 -1.38 2.50
N HIS A 224 12.93 -1.84 1.56
CA HIS A 224 14.00 -2.80 1.75
C HIS A 224 15.29 -2.13 2.22
N GLN A 225 16.07 -2.85 3.03
CA GLN A 225 17.37 -2.37 3.48
C GLN A 225 18.28 -3.53 3.91
N LEU A 226 19.26 -3.85 3.07
CA LEU A 226 20.27 -4.88 3.39
C LEU A 226 21.49 -4.31 4.12
N HIS A 227 21.73 -3.00 4.02
CA HIS A 227 22.89 -2.32 4.59
C HIS A 227 22.54 -0.90 5.03
N LEU A 228 23.24 -0.41 6.07
CA LEU A 228 22.97 0.91 6.67
C LEU A 228 23.12 2.08 5.69
N SER A 229 24.01 1.97 4.71
CA SER A 229 24.26 3.03 3.72
C SER A 229 23.15 3.22 2.68
N ILE A 230 22.21 2.28 2.59
CA ILE A 230 21.18 2.29 1.53
C ILE A 230 20.10 3.34 1.80
N VAL A 231 19.75 3.56 3.07
CA VAL A 231 18.80 4.61 3.47
C VAL A 231 19.53 5.61 4.34
N SER A 232 19.79 6.78 3.79
CA SER A 232 20.41 7.89 4.52
C SER A 232 19.32 8.80 5.13
N GLN A 233 19.63 9.46 6.25
CA GLN A 233 18.74 10.44 6.88
C GLN A 233 17.31 9.90 7.11
N GLU A 234 17.20 8.64 7.53
CA GLU A 234 15.90 7.96 7.70
C GLU A 234 14.98 8.66 8.69
N THR A 235 15.53 9.45 9.62
CA THR A 235 14.76 10.29 10.54
C THR A 235 13.84 11.29 9.85
N ASP A 236 14.06 11.58 8.57
CA ASP A 236 13.20 12.46 7.77
C ASP A 236 11.90 11.78 7.33
N LEU A 237 11.85 10.44 7.30
CA LEU A 237 10.62 9.68 7.06
C LEU A 237 9.67 9.82 8.25
N LYS A 238 8.54 10.51 8.11
CA LYS A 238 7.58 10.73 9.21
C LYS A 238 6.42 9.74 9.18
N GLN A 239 5.67 9.69 10.28
CA GLN A 239 4.39 9.00 10.30
C GLN A 239 3.34 9.80 9.52
N HIS A 240 2.57 9.11 8.68
CA HIS A 240 1.45 9.70 7.95
C HIS A 240 0.16 8.94 8.25
N PRO A 241 -0.99 9.62 8.42
CA PRO A 241 -2.26 8.96 8.68
C PRO A 241 -2.58 7.90 7.62
N GLY A 242 -3.01 6.72 8.07
CA GLY A 242 -3.39 5.63 7.16
C GLY A 242 -2.23 4.87 6.55
N ILE A 243 -0.98 5.12 6.95
CA ILE A 243 0.20 4.42 6.41
C ILE A 243 0.88 3.59 7.50
N ALA A 244 0.91 2.27 7.26
CA ALA A 244 1.70 1.32 8.01
C ALA A 244 3.10 1.22 7.39
N LEU A 245 4.06 1.94 7.96
CA LEU A 245 5.46 1.89 7.53
C LEU A 245 6.11 0.60 8.01
N VAL A 246 6.71 -0.15 7.08
CA VAL A 246 7.45 -1.38 7.35
C VAL A 246 8.85 -1.27 6.73
N LYS A 247 9.89 -1.61 7.48
CA LYS A 247 11.23 -1.81 6.92
C LYS A 247 11.52 -3.29 6.84
N SER A 248 11.80 -3.82 5.65
CA SER A 248 12.24 -5.21 5.48
C SER A 248 13.77 -5.28 5.55
N ILE A 249 14.30 -5.95 6.58
CA ILE A 249 15.74 -6.22 6.65
C ILE A 249 16.02 -7.46 5.80
N ASP A 250 16.81 -7.27 4.73
CA ASP A 250 16.95 -8.25 3.66
C ASP A 250 18.38 -8.55 3.23
N GLY A 251 19.31 -8.51 4.19
CA GLY A 251 20.64 -9.09 4.00
C GLY A 251 20.57 -10.61 3.76
N ILE A 252 21.41 -11.08 2.84
CA ILE A 252 21.68 -12.51 2.60
C ILE A 252 22.78 -12.97 3.55
N GLY A 253 22.66 -14.19 4.08
CA GLY A 253 23.78 -14.81 4.77
C GLY A 253 23.37 -15.92 5.73
N SER A 254 24.34 -16.32 6.57
CA SER A 254 24.08 -17.30 7.62
C SER A 254 23.08 -16.72 8.65
N PRO A 255 22.42 -17.57 9.46
CA PRO A 255 21.58 -17.09 10.57
C PRO A 255 22.27 -16.08 11.50
N ALA A 256 23.58 -16.22 11.73
CA ALA A 256 24.34 -15.29 12.56
C ALA A 256 24.50 -13.91 11.88
N ASP A 257 24.80 -13.90 10.57
CA ASP A 257 24.95 -12.66 9.80
C ASP A 257 23.62 -11.91 9.70
N LYS A 258 22.52 -12.62 9.46
CA LYS A 258 21.20 -12.01 9.38
C LYS A 258 20.74 -11.42 10.72
N LYS A 259 20.99 -12.12 11.83
CA LYS A 259 20.74 -11.60 13.19
C LYS A 259 21.53 -10.31 13.45
N LYS A 260 22.83 -10.33 13.12
CA LYS A 260 23.70 -9.17 13.27
C LYS A 260 23.23 -7.97 12.43
N ALA A 261 22.86 -8.21 11.17
CA ALA A 261 22.32 -7.18 10.30
C ALA A 261 21.00 -6.61 10.83
N TYR A 262 20.11 -7.47 11.34
CA TYR A 262 18.86 -7.07 11.97
C TYR A 262 19.11 -6.14 13.15
N ASP A 263 19.95 -6.53 14.11
CA ASP A 263 20.27 -5.72 15.29
C ASP A 263 20.84 -4.35 14.92
N MET A 264 21.78 -4.32 13.96
CA MET A 264 22.42 -3.08 13.51
C MET A 264 21.44 -2.12 12.82
N ILE A 265 20.58 -2.63 11.95
CA ILE A 265 19.62 -1.81 11.19
C ILE A 265 18.48 -1.35 12.11
N VAL A 266 17.95 -2.23 12.94
CA VAL A 266 16.89 -1.90 13.91
C VAL A 266 17.33 -0.77 14.84
N ALA A 267 18.58 -0.79 15.32
CA ALA A 267 19.10 0.23 16.22
C ALA A 267 19.02 1.66 15.65
N GLN A 268 19.01 1.82 14.31
CA GLN A 268 18.91 3.12 13.63
C GLN A 268 17.51 3.41 13.07
N THR A 269 16.62 2.41 13.11
CA THR A 269 15.28 2.52 12.52
C THR A 269 14.35 3.26 13.48
N PRO A 270 13.64 4.33 13.04
CA PRO A 270 12.67 5.03 13.88
C PRO A 270 11.65 4.09 14.52
N SER A 271 11.27 4.35 15.77
CA SER A 271 10.46 3.43 16.59
C SER A 271 9.07 3.15 16.01
N TYR A 272 8.50 4.09 15.25
CA TYR A 272 7.19 3.94 14.59
C TYR A 272 7.22 3.09 13.31
N VAL A 273 8.39 2.86 12.73
CA VAL A 273 8.53 1.96 11.58
C VAL A 273 8.47 0.52 12.09
N ARG A 274 7.62 -0.33 11.52
CA ARG A 274 7.50 -1.74 11.87
C ARG A 274 8.66 -2.53 11.25
N LYS A 275 9.16 -3.54 11.96
CA LYS A 275 10.36 -4.27 11.52
C LYS A 275 9.94 -5.52 10.77
N GLY A 276 10.51 -5.73 9.59
CA GLY A 276 10.31 -6.90 8.76
C GLY A 276 11.62 -7.67 8.62
N PHE A 277 11.52 -8.95 8.29
CA PHE A 277 12.66 -9.83 8.11
C PHE A 277 12.47 -10.67 6.85
N LYS A 278 13.44 -10.58 5.92
CA LYS A 278 13.41 -11.34 4.67
C LYS A 278 14.31 -12.56 4.74
N LEU A 279 13.81 -13.68 4.25
CA LEU A 279 14.53 -14.94 4.08
C LEU A 279 14.64 -15.26 2.60
N PHE A 280 15.78 -15.77 2.18
CA PHE A 280 16.00 -16.19 0.80
C PHE A 280 16.09 -17.71 0.74
N PHE A 281 15.23 -18.35 -0.04
CA PHE A 281 15.17 -19.82 -0.11
C PHE A 281 16.49 -20.45 -0.54
N GLU A 282 17.18 -19.84 -1.50
CA GLU A 282 18.40 -20.40 -2.09
C GLU A 282 19.65 -19.69 -1.56
N GLU A 283 19.66 -18.37 -1.48
CA GLU A 283 20.83 -17.57 -1.16
C GLU A 283 21.27 -17.77 0.30
N ASP A 284 20.32 -17.78 1.25
CA ASP A 284 20.64 -18.05 2.65
C ASP A 284 21.10 -19.51 2.81
N ALA A 285 20.47 -20.45 2.08
CA ALA A 285 20.80 -21.87 2.09
C ALA A 285 22.25 -22.18 1.65
N ARG A 286 22.83 -21.30 0.81
CA ARG A 286 24.25 -21.39 0.41
C ARG A 286 25.21 -21.03 1.55
N SER A 287 24.75 -20.27 2.54
CA SER A 287 25.55 -19.76 3.66
C SER A 287 25.25 -20.46 5.00
N GLY A 288 24.22 -21.30 5.05
CA GLY A 288 23.80 -22.04 6.24
C GLY A 288 22.33 -22.47 6.14
N PRO A 289 21.78 -23.16 7.15
CA PRO A 289 20.34 -23.44 7.18
C PRO A 289 19.55 -22.13 7.26
N LEU A 290 18.37 -22.09 6.64
CA LEU A 290 17.43 -20.99 6.82
C LEU A 290 17.03 -20.88 8.30
N MET A 291 16.81 -19.65 8.76
CA MET A 291 16.26 -19.44 10.11
C MET A 291 14.85 -20.01 10.19
N THR A 292 14.58 -20.75 11.28
CA THR A 292 13.25 -21.29 11.55
C THR A 292 12.29 -20.20 12.02
N ALA A 293 10.98 -20.49 12.01
CA ALA A 293 9.97 -19.57 12.53
C ALA A 293 10.26 -19.16 13.99
N GLU A 294 10.65 -20.11 14.84
CA GLU A 294 11.04 -19.83 16.23
C GLU A 294 12.22 -18.85 16.31
N GLN A 295 13.26 -19.06 15.49
CA GLN A 295 14.44 -18.20 15.48
C GLN A 295 14.14 -16.79 14.98
N VAL A 296 13.28 -16.65 13.97
CA VAL A 296 12.85 -15.34 13.44
C VAL A 296 11.97 -14.62 14.46
N LEU A 297 11.02 -15.33 15.08
CA LEU A 297 10.12 -14.76 16.08
C LEU A 297 10.81 -14.45 17.42
N ALA A 298 12.00 -14.98 17.66
CA ALA A 298 12.84 -14.65 18.81
C ALA A 298 13.71 -13.39 18.61
N LEU A 299 13.73 -12.80 17.41
CA LEU A 299 14.41 -11.52 17.17
C LEU A 299 13.79 -10.40 18.01
N SER A 300 14.59 -9.39 18.36
CA SER A 300 14.15 -8.24 19.16
C SER A 300 14.40 -6.92 18.42
N PRO A 301 13.37 -6.10 18.16
CA PRO A 301 11.96 -6.38 18.39
C PRO A 301 11.48 -7.53 17.47
N GLN A 302 10.40 -8.19 17.86
CA GLN A 302 9.83 -9.29 17.06
C GLN A 302 9.34 -8.76 15.69
N PRO A 303 9.69 -9.42 14.58
CA PRO A 303 9.25 -9.00 13.25
C PRO A 303 7.73 -8.97 13.09
N GLU A 304 7.28 -7.86 12.51
CA GLU A 304 5.90 -7.55 12.14
C GLU A 304 5.55 -8.09 10.75
N TYR A 305 6.56 -8.21 9.89
CA TYR A 305 6.49 -8.83 8.57
C TYR A 305 7.58 -9.88 8.40
N VAL A 306 7.22 -11.07 7.91
CA VAL A 306 8.19 -12.05 7.43
C VAL A 306 7.97 -12.25 5.94
N LEU A 307 9.01 -12.02 5.15
CA LEU A 307 8.99 -12.14 3.71
C LEU A 307 9.94 -13.25 3.28
N TYR A 308 9.53 -14.04 2.28
CA TYR A 308 10.44 -14.95 1.60
C TYR A 308 10.62 -14.56 0.14
N GLU A 309 11.84 -14.74 -0.35
CA GLU A 309 12.19 -14.64 -1.77
C GLU A 309 12.82 -15.93 -2.28
#